data_AF-A0A143PQ09-F1
#
_entry.id   AF-A0A143PQ09-F1
#
_cell.length_a   1.000
_cell.length_b   1.000
_cell.length_c   1.000
_cell.angle_alpha   90.00
_cell.angle_beta   90.00
_cell.angle_gamma   90.00
#
_symmetry.space_group_name_H-M   'P 1'
#
loop_
_entity.id
_entity.type
_entity.pdbx_description
1 polymer ?
#
loop_
_entity_poly.entity_id
_entity_poly.type
_entity_poly.pdbx_seq_one_letter_code
_entity_poly.pdbx_strand_id
1 'polypeptide(L)'
;MASGIHHPGFIPRCWYRRTVDPWDPESCRILLHFGAVDHRATVWVDDVLVVTHDGGYTPFRCDITEFMPGGLPVTIVVCADVP
;
A
#
# COMPACT_ATOMS: atom_id res chain seq x y z
N MET A 1 16.68 -6.82 -5.22
CA MET A 1 15.49 -7.03 -4.37
C MET A 1 14.91 -5.68 -4.00
N ALA A 2 13.62 -5.46 -4.21
CA ALA A 2 13.00 -4.14 -4.10
C ALA A 2 12.61 -3.71 -2.66
N SER A 3 12.74 -4.60 -1.66
CA SER A 3 12.33 -4.30 -0.27
C SER A 3 13.33 -3.45 0.52
N GLY A 4 14.59 -3.34 0.09
CA GLY A 4 15.64 -2.59 0.81
C GLY A 4 16.12 -3.23 2.11
N ILE A 5 15.56 -4.37 2.51
CA ILE A 5 15.91 -5.07 3.76
C ILE A 5 16.88 -6.22 3.41
N HIS A 6 18.15 -6.08 3.78
CA HIS A 6 19.20 -7.09 3.60
C HIS A 6 19.14 -8.20 4.66
N HIS A 7 17.94 -8.67 5.00
CA HIS A 7 17.74 -9.74 5.97
C HIS A 7 17.42 -11.06 5.25
N PRO A 8 18.20 -12.14 5.47
CA PRO A 8 18.01 -13.40 4.75
C PRO A 8 16.99 -14.37 5.38
N GLY A 9 16.47 -14.05 6.57
CA GLY A 9 15.52 -14.90 7.29
C GLY A 9 14.05 -14.66 6.90
N PHE A 10 13.19 -15.59 7.31
CA PHE A 10 11.74 -15.41 7.20
C PHE A 10 11.26 -14.29 8.12
N ILE A 11 10.53 -13.32 7.55
CA ILE A 11 9.93 -12.21 8.30
C ILE A 11 8.43 -12.46 8.33
N PRO A 12 7.84 -12.86 9.48
CA PRO A 12 6.42 -13.21 9.56
C PRO A 12 5.51 -12.00 9.36
N ARG A 13 6.02 -10.78 9.62
CA ARG A 13 5.31 -9.53 9.43
C ARG A 13 6.28 -8.41 9.09
N CYS A 14 6.03 -7.70 8.01
CA CYS A 14 6.78 -6.52 7.61
C CYS A 14 5.86 -5.31 7.43
N TRP A 15 6.39 -4.14 7.74
CA TRP A 15 5.69 -2.87 7.66
C TRP A 15 6.43 -1.95 6.70
N TYR A 16 5.70 -1.36 5.78
CA TYR A 16 6.18 -0.32 4.88
C TYR A 16 5.41 0.95 5.16
N ARG A 17 6.11 2.08 5.18
CA ARG A 17 5.53 3.41 5.27
C ARG A 17 6.13 4.28 4.20
N ARG A 18 5.28 4.95 3.43
CA ARG A 18 5.72 5.88 2.38
C ARG A 18 4.79 7.07 2.32
N THR A 19 5.37 8.27 2.34
CA THR A 19 4.65 9.49 1.99
C THR A 19 4.69 9.64 0.47
N VAL A 20 3.54 9.95 -0.11
CA VAL A 20 3.38 10.18 -1.55
C VAL A 20 2.90 11.60 -1.74
N ASP A 21 3.55 12.30 -2.66
CA ASP A 21 3.18 13.66 -3.03
C ASP A 21 1.75 13.70 -3.58
N PRO A 22 1.05 14.81 -3.39
CA PRO A 22 -0.28 14.97 -3.94
C PRO A 22 -0.28 14.80 -5.45
N TRP A 23 -1.28 14.10 -5.95
CA TRP A 23 -1.66 14.12 -7.34
C TRP A 23 -2.93 14.95 -7.44
N ASP A 24 -2.97 15.94 -8.34
CA ASP A 24 -4.22 16.61 -8.71
C ASP A 24 -4.87 15.84 -9.86
N PRO A 25 -5.91 15.03 -9.61
CA PRO A 25 -6.65 14.44 -10.69
C PRO A 25 -7.56 15.52 -11.28
N GLU A 26 -7.25 16.02 -12.48
CA GLU A 26 -8.20 16.74 -13.34
C GLU A 26 -9.36 15.78 -13.75
N SER A 27 -10.16 15.31 -12.79
CA SER A 27 -11.24 14.30 -12.91
C SER A 27 -10.81 12.82 -13.09
N CYS A 28 -9.57 12.46 -12.75
CA CYS A 28 -9.07 11.08 -12.81
C CYS A 28 -9.18 10.32 -11.47
N ARG A 29 -9.23 8.98 -11.54
CA ARG A 29 -9.11 8.14 -10.33
C ARG A 29 -7.65 7.84 -10.02
N ILE A 30 -7.30 7.87 -8.75
CA ILE A 30 -5.96 7.53 -8.26
C ILE A 30 -6.01 6.12 -7.71
N LEU A 31 -5.34 5.19 -8.41
CA LEU A 31 -5.30 3.77 -8.05
C LEU A 31 -3.92 3.38 -7.54
N LEU A 32 -3.86 2.75 -6.38
CA LEU A 32 -2.66 2.12 -5.86
C LEU A 32 -2.57 0.69 -6.35
N HIS A 33 -1.49 0.35 -7.05
CA HIS A 33 -1.27 -0.97 -7.63
C HIS A 33 -0.24 -1.78 -6.84
N PHE A 34 -0.63 -2.98 -6.41
CA PHE A 34 0.24 -3.94 -5.76
C PHE A 34 0.44 -5.14 -6.68
N GLY A 35 1.69 -5.37 -7.11
CA GLY A 35 2.03 -6.44 -8.05
C GLY A 35 1.91 -7.84 -7.45
N ALA A 36 2.29 -8.00 -6.19
CA ALA A 36 2.07 -9.17 -5.34
C ALA A 36 2.42 -8.79 -3.90
N VAL A 37 1.77 -9.42 -2.93
CA VAL A 37 2.15 -9.36 -1.51
C VAL A 37 2.17 -10.79 -1.00
N ASP A 38 3.19 -11.14 -0.22
CA ASP A 38 3.29 -12.47 0.37
C ASP A 38 2.15 -12.69 1.38
N HIS A 39 1.33 -13.72 1.14
CA HIS A 39 0.12 -14.09 1.89
C HIS A 39 -0.98 -13.02 2.05
N ARG A 40 -0.84 -12.08 2.99
CA ARG A 40 -1.86 -11.08 3.32
C ARG A 40 -1.28 -9.68 3.30
N ALA A 41 -2.04 -8.75 2.71
CA ALA A 41 -1.75 -7.32 2.74
C ALA A 41 -2.86 -6.57 3.47
N THR A 42 -2.49 -5.64 4.34
CA THR A 42 -3.40 -4.62 4.88
C THR A 42 -2.83 -3.25 4.55
N VAL A 43 -3.65 -2.37 3.96
CA VAL A 43 -3.22 -1.06 3.46
C VAL A 43 -4.03 0.05 4.10
N TRP A 44 -3.34 1.05 4.60
CA TRP A 44 -3.91 2.28 5.14
C TRP A 44 -3.42 3.50 4.38
N VAL A 45 -4.27 4.51 4.26
CA VAL A 45 -3.94 5.84 3.75
C VAL A 45 -4.39 6.86 4.79
N ASP A 46 -3.46 7.69 5.28
CA ASP A 46 -3.68 8.64 6.38
C ASP A 46 -4.45 8.01 7.55
N ASP A 47 -3.96 6.84 7.99
CA ASP A 47 -4.50 6.03 9.08
C ASP A 47 -5.89 5.41 8.84
N VAL A 48 -6.50 5.63 7.67
CA VAL A 48 -7.77 4.99 7.29
C VAL A 48 -7.49 3.67 6.56
N LEU A 49 -8.14 2.58 7.01
CA LEU A 49 -8.06 1.28 6.34
C LEU A 49 -8.73 1.36 4.97
N VAL A 50 -7.98 1.10 3.91
CA VAL A 50 -8.48 1.14 2.53
C VAL A 50 -8.75 -0.25 1.99
N VAL A 51 -7.88 -1.22 2.25
CA VAL A 51 -8.05 -2.59 1.74
C VAL A 51 -7.33 -3.62 2.61
N THR A 52 -7.94 -4.79 2.71
CA THR A 52 -7.30 -6.03 3.14
C THR A 52 -7.38 -7.02 1.98
N HIS A 53 -6.27 -7.66 1.65
CA HIS A 53 -6.16 -8.61 0.54
C HIS A 53 -5.49 -9.89 1.01
N ASP A 54 -6.16 -11.03 0.80
CA ASP A 54 -5.63 -12.37 1.03
C ASP A 54 -5.30 -13.01 -0.32
N GLY A 55 -4.03 -13.29 -0.58
CA GLY A 55 -3.58 -13.94 -1.80
C GLY A 55 -2.11 -13.63 -2.12
N GLY A 56 -1.24 -14.62 -1.90
CA GLY A 56 0.23 -14.48 -2.01
C GLY A 56 0.78 -14.10 -3.39
N TYR A 57 -0.02 -14.23 -4.45
CA TYR A 57 0.43 -14.07 -5.84
C TYR A 57 -0.57 -13.36 -6.75
N THR A 58 -1.70 -12.87 -6.22
CA THR A 58 -2.70 -12.16 -7.04
C THR A 58 -2.49 -10.66 -6.89
N PRO A 59 -2.25 -9.93 -7.98
CA PRO A 59 -2.18 -8.48 -7.92
C PRO A 59 -3.53 -7.91 -7.46
N PHE A 60 -3.48 -6.82 -6.70
CA PHE A 60 -4.68 -6.09 -6.30
C PHE A 60 -4.45 -4.60 -6.42
N ARG A 61 -5.55 -3.85 -6.39
CA ARG A 61 -5.54 -2.39 -6.43
C ARG A 61 -6.60 -1.81 -5.53
N CYS A 62 -6.34 -0.64 -4.98
CA CYS A 62 -7.33 0.14 -4.24
C CYS A 62 -7.45 1.56 -4.80
N ASP A 63 -8.65 2.12 -4.72
CA ASP A 63 -8.94 3.50 -5.09
C ASP A 63 -8.65 4.38 -3.88
N ILE A 64 -7.81 5.40 -4.05
CA ILE A 64 -7.44 6.35 -2.99
C ILE A 64 -7.77 7.79 -3.37
N THR A 65 -8.62 7.98 -4.38
CA THR A 65 -8.97 9.30 -4.93
C THR A 65 -9.49 10.24 -3.84
N GLU A 66 -10.26 9.73 -2.89
CA GLU A 66 -10.84 10.51 -1.78
C GLU A 66 -9.82 11.04 -0.77
N PHE A 67 -8.60 10.51 -0.77
CA PHE A 67 -7.53 10.92 0.15
C PHE A 67 -6.66 12.06 -0.41
N MET A 68 -6.79 12.40 -1.70
CA MET A 68 -5.99 13.46 -2.33
C MET A 68 -6.76 14.72 -2.78
N PRO A 69 -7.83 15.20 -2.12
CA PRO A 69 -8.66 16.29 -2.65
C PRO A 69 -8.06 17.71 -2.50
N GLY A 70 -6.80 17.87 -2.06
CA GLY A 70 -6.32 19.17 -1.59
C GLY A 70 -4.86 19.50 -1.84
N GLY A 71 -4.16 18.77 -2.71
CA GLY A 71 -2.75 19.08 -2.96
C GLY A 71 -1.85 18.84 -1.74
N LEU A 72 -2.26 17.97 -0.81
CA LEU A 72 -1.46 17.58 0.36
C LEU A 72 -0.89 16.17 0.17
N PRO A 73 0.35 15.91 0.63
CA PRO A 73 0.90 14.57 0.64
C PRO A 73 0.10 13.63 1.54
N VAL A 74 -0.03 12.37 1.14
CA VAL A 74 -0.67 11.32 1.95
C VAL A 74 0.35 10.30 2.41
N THR A 75 0.13 9.69 3.57
CA THR A 75 0.94 8.59 4.09
C THR A 75 0.27 7.26 3.80
N ILE A 76 0.96 6.40 3.07
CA ILE A 76 0.57 5.01 2.84
C ILE A 76 1.31 4.12 3.84
N VAL A 77 0.57 3.30 4.56
CA VAL A 77 1.11 2.23 5.41
C VAL A 77 0.66 0.89 4.87
N VAL A 78 1.57 -0.08 4.80
CA VAL A 78 1.29 -1.44 4.36
C VAL A 78 1.84 -2.41 5.39
N CYS A 79 0.99 -3.28 5.91
CA CYS A 79 1.38 -4.47 6.65
C CYS A 79 1.27 -5.67 5.72
N ALA A 80 2.36 -6.41 5.57
CA ALA A 80 2.37 -7.70 4.90
C ALA A 80 2.72 -8.76 5.94
N ASP A 81 1.82 -9.71 6.16
CA ASP A 81 1.96 -10.74 7.18
C ASP A 81 1.47 -12.11 6.76
N VAL A 82 2.03 -13.12 7.42
CA VAL A 82 1.60 -14.52 7.34
C VAL A 82 0.87 -14.84 8.65
N PRO A 83 -0.39 -15.31 8.60
CA PRO A 83 -1.16 -15.69 9.80
C PRO A 83 -0.48 -16.76 10.65
#